data_AF-A0A2W4Y018-F1
#
_entry.id   AF-A0A2W4Y018-F1
#
_cell.length_a   1.000
_cell.length_b   1.000
_cell.length_c   1.000
_cell.angle_alpha   90.00
_cell.angle_beta   90.00
_cell.angle_gamma   90.00
#
_symmetry.space_group_name_H-M   'P 1'
#
loop_
_entity.id
_entity.type
_entity.pdbx_description
1 polymer ?
#
loop_
_entity_poly.entity_id
_entity_poly.type
_entity_poly.pdbx_seq_one_letter_code
_entity_poly.pdbx_strand_id
1 'polypeptide(L)'
;MITSIKRAIDRFPLLFLLVLALIPRLYNLNSPVIGVHSWRQADTAAIARNFYEALLIHPGQLWRFAYPQVDWGGGSYAETEFPLYPALVSLIYRVLGPHEIYARGLSVIFSLIGLYFLQIDLELVLTTFQVLGVCL
;
A
#
# COMPACT_ATOMS: atom_id res chain seq x y z
N MET A 1 -23.31 -1.27 28.57
CA MET A 1 -22.05 -0.91 27.88
C MET A 1 -21.71 -1.91 26.77
N ILE A 2 -21.50 -3.20 27.08
CA ILE A 2 -21.15 -4.24 26.09
C ILE A 2 -22.22 -4.41 24.99
N THR A 3 -23.49 -4.34 25.35
CA THR A 3 -24.61 -4.43 24.40
C THR A 3 -24.67 -3.26 23.41
N SER A 4 -24.28 -2.06 23.85
CA SER A 4 -24.20 -0.87 22.99
C SER A 4 -23.07 -0.98 21.97
N ILE A 5 -21.93 -1.57 22.36
CA ILE A 5 -20.78 -1.80 21.47
C ILE A 5 -21.13 -2.81 20.38
N LYS A 6 -21.71 -3.96 20.76
CA LYS A 6 -22.15 -4.98 19.78
C LYS A 6 -23.07 -4.39 18.73
N ARG A 7 -24.09 -3.64 19.17
CA ARG A 7 -25.05 -2.97 18.27
C ARG A 7 -24.38 -1.98 17.31
N ALA A 8 -23.30 -1.31 17.72
CA ALA A 8 -22.57 -0.38 16.86
C ALA A 8 -21.74 -1.13 15.81
N ILE A 9 -21.09 -2.24 16.19
CA ILE A 9 -20.36 -3.12 15.27
C ILE A 9 -21.31 -3.70 14.21
N ASP A 10 -22.46 -4.20 14.64
CA ASP A 10 -23.46 -4.76 13.72
C ASP A 10 -24.00 -3.73 12.73
N ARG A 11 -24.07 -2.46 13.14
CA ARG A 11 -24.53 -1.35 12.28
C ARG A 11 -23.45 -0.87 11.30
N PHE A 12 -22.18 -0.91 11.69
CA PHE A 12 -21.07 -0.42 10.89
C PHE A 12 -19.88 -1.40 10.85
N PRO A 13 -20.08 -2.62 10.31
CA PRO A 13 -19.07 -3.67 10.35
C PRO A 13 -17.80 -3.28 9.58
N LEU A 14 -17.95 -2.66 8.40
CA LEU A 14 -16.83 -2.19 7.60
C LEU A 14 -15.98 -1.15 8.34
N LEU A 15 -16.61 -0.14 8.97
CA LEU A 15 -15.88 0.89 9.71
C LEU A 15 -15.09 0.27 10.87
N PHE A 16 -15.71 -0.66 11.59
CA PHE A 16 -15.04 -1.40 12.65
C PHE A 16 -13.82 -2.16 12.13
N LEU A 17 -13.96 -2.89 11.01
CA LEU A 17 -12.86 -3.64 10.38
C LEU A 17 -11.73 -2.72 9.90
N LEU A 18 -12.05 -1.58 9.27
CA LEU A 18 -11.06 -0.62 8.81
C LEU A 18 -10.26 -0.03 9.98
N VAL A 19 -10.92 0.37 11.06
CA VAL A 19 -10.26 0.88 12.26
C VAL A 19 -9.38 -0.19 12.89
N LEU A 20 -9.90 -1.41 13.03
CA LEU A 20 -9.15 -2.55 13.57
C LEU A 20 -7.90 -2.88 12.73
N ALA A 21 -7.99 -2.77 11.41
CA ALA A 21 -6.87 -3.00 10.50
C ALA A 21 -5.84 -1.85 10.51
N LEU A 22 -6.30 -0.60 10.66
CA LEU A 22 -5.47 0.60 10.61
C LEU A 22 -4.58 0.75 11.86
N ILE A 23 -5.13 0.61 13.06
CA ILE A 23 -4.42 0.85 14.33
C ILE A 23 -3.05 0.14 14.40
N PRO A 24 -2.94 -1.19 14.21
CA PRO A 24 -1.65 -1.88 14.32
C PRO A 24 -0.67 -1.48 13.20
N ARG A 25 -1.16 -1.00 12.05
CA ARG A 25 -0.31 -0.60 10.92
C ARG A 25 0.36 0.76 11.12
N LEU A 26 -0.15 1.58 12.05
CA LEU A 26 0.44 2.87 12.37
C LEU A 26 1.66 2.77 13.30
N TYR A 27 1.80 1.66 14.05
CA TYR A 27 2.82 1.51 15.10
C TYR A 27 4.26 1.71 14.59
N ASN A 28 4.59 1.16 13.41
CA ASN A 28 5.93 1.22 12.82
C ASN A 28 5.98 2.11 11.57
N LEU A 29 5.06 3.07 11.42
CA LEU A 29 5.00 3.84 10.18
C LEU A 29 6.25 4.69 9.96
N ASN A 30 6.83 5.23 11.04
CA ASN A 30 8.01 6.11 10.99
C ASN A 30 9.31 5.46 11.52
N SER A 31 9.35 4.13 11.65
CA SER A 31 10.56 3.45 12.11
C SER A 31 11.67 3.46 11.04
N PRO A 32 12.96 3.45 11.41
CA PRO A 32 14.03 3.34 10.42
C PRO A 32 13.94 2.01 9.63
N VAL A 33 14.47 2.00 8.41
CA VAL A 33 14.50 0.80 7.55
C VAL A 33 15.61 -0.14 8.00
N ILE A 34 15.35 -0.90 9.07
CA ILE A 34 16.27 -1.85 9.67
C ILE A 34 15.59 -3.20 9.91
N GLY A 35 16.39 -4.27 9.96
CA GLY A 35 15.92 -5.63 10.26
C GLY A 35 15.96 -6.60 9.07
N VAL A 36 15.37 -7.78 9.26
CA VAL A 36 15.49 -8.91 8.32
C VAL A 36 14.86 -8.64 6.96
N HIS A 37 13.97 -7.67 6.82
CA HIS A 37 13.39 -7.30 5.52
C HIS A 37 13.77 -5.88 5.09
N SER A 38 14.84 -5.33 5.67
CA SER A 38 15.28 -3.98 5.36
C SER A 38 15.74 -3.86 3.91
N TRP A 39 16.39 -4.88 3.35
CA TRP A 39 16.90 -4.83 1.98
C TRP A 39 15.78 -4.58 0.98
N ARG A 40 14.63 -5.26 1.10
CA ARG A 40 13.48 -5.03 0.20
C ARG A 40 12.91 -3.63 0.34
N GLN A 41 12.74 -3.16 1.58
CA GLN A 41 12.23 -1.81 1.82
C GLN A 41 13.20 -0.74 1.28
N ALA A 42 14.50 -0.95 1.47
CA ALA A 42 15.55 -0.05 1.00
C ALA A 42 15.63 -0.05 -0.53
N ASP A 43 15.59 -1.22 -1.18
CA ASP A 43 15.59 -1.34 -2.64
C ASP A 43 14.37 -0.64 -3.25
N THR A 44 13.16 -0.86 -2.71
CA THR A 44 11.95 -0.18 -3.18
C THR A 44 12.03 1.33 -2.98
N ALA A 45 12.55 1.79 -1.84
CA ALA A 45 12.74 3.21 -1.57
C ALA A 45 13.78 3.83 -2.51
N ALA A 46 14.86 3.11 -2.82
CA ALA A 46 15.88 3.53 -3.78
C ALA A 46 15.31 3.67 -5.20
N ILE A 47 14.54 2.68 -5.67
CA ILE A 47 13.87 2.76 -6.99
C ILE A 47 12.91 3.95 -7.05
N ALA A 48 12.10 4.16 -6.01
CA ALA A 48 11.19 5.29 -5.93
C ALA A 48 11.93 6.64 -5.96
N ARG A 49 13.05 6.75 -5.24
CA ARG A 49 13.92 7.93 -5.26
C ARG A 49 14.53 8.16 -6.64
N ASN A 50 15.05 7.12 -7.28
CA ASN A 50 15.64 7.21 -8.61
C ASN A 50 14.60 7.59 -9.68
N PHE A 51 13.36 7.09 -9.58
CA PHE A 51 12.26 7.57 -10.43
C PHE A 51 11.89 9.03 -10.17
N TYR A 52 11.88 9.46 -8.91
CA TYR A 52 11.61 10.84 -8.53
C TYR A 52 12.67 11.78 -9.11
N GLU A 53 13.95 11.46 -8.92
CA GLU A 53 15.08 12.22 -9.47
C GLU A 53 15.06 12.22 -11.01
N ALA A 54 14.79 11.08 -11.64
CA ALA A 54 14.63 11.00 -13.09
C ALA A 54 13.49 11.89 -13.61
N LEU A 55 12.36 11.97 -12.89
CA LEU A 55 11.22 12.81 -13.26
C LEU A 55 11.54 14.31 -13.14
N LEU A 56 12.41 14.69 -12.19
CA LEU A 56 12.90 16.06 -12.07
C LEU A 56 13.88 16.44 -13.18
N ILE A 57 14.82 15.55 -13.52
CA ILE A 57 15.84 15.81 -14.54
C ILE A 57 15.26 15.73 -15.95
N HIS A 58 14.32 14.82 -16.19
CA HIS A 58 13.72 14.55 -17.49
C HIS A 58 12.19 14.57 -17.42
N PRO A 59 11.58 15.76 -17.24
CA PRO A 59 10.13 15.88 -17.13
C PRO A 59 9.45 15.35 -18.41
N GLY A 60 8.49 14.44 -18.23
CA GLY A 60 7.71 13.85 -19.33
C GLY A 60 8.29 12.59 -19.96
N GLN A 61 9.47 12.12 -19.53
CA GLN A 61 10.08 10.89 -20.06
C GLN A 61 9.62 9.64 -19.30
N LEU A 62 8.38 9.21 -19.56
CA LEU A 62 7.80 8.02 -18.92
C LEU A 62 8.52 6.69 -19.27
N TRP A 63 9.28 6.62 -20.36
CA TRP A 63 9.97 5.39 -20.78
C TRP A 63 10.97 4.86 -19.73
N ARG A 64 11.51 5.74 -18.87
CA ARG A 64 12.39 5.36 -17.76
C ARG A 64 11.70 4.49 -16.70
N PHE A 65 10.36 4.47 -16.68
CA PHE A 65 9.58 3.54 -15.87
C PHE A 65 9.91 2.07 -16.16
N ALA A 66 10.29 1.73 -17.40
CA ALA A 66 10.66 0.36 -17.78
C ALA A 66 12.07 -0.04 -17.32
N TYR A 67 12.83 0.89 -16.73
CA TYR A 67 14.23 0.71 -16.38
C TYR A 67 14.48 1.11 -14.91
N PRO A 68 13.91 0.36 -13.94
CA PRO A 68 14.11 0.65 -12.52
C PRO A 68 15.59 0.53 -12.14
N GLN A 69 16.07 1.44 -11.29
CA GLN A 69 17.47 1.50 -10.83
C GLN A 69 17.56 1.36 -9.32
N VAL A 70 18.54 0.59 -8.84
CA VAL A 70 18.83 0.42 -7.41
C VAL A 70 20.28 0.79 -7.13
N ASP A 71 20.54 1.37 -5.96
CA ASP A 71 21.84 1.93 -5.58
C ASP A 71 22.77 0.88 -4.94
N TRP A 72 23.01 -0.23 -5.63
CA TRP A 72 23.94 -1.27 -5.18
C TRP A 72 25.41 -0.91 -5.47
N GLY A 73 25.84 0.28 -5.04
CA GLY A 73 27.22 0.74 -5.21
C GLY A 73 27.58 1.28 -6.60
N GLY A 74 26.59 1.69 -7.39
CA GLY A 74 26.84 2.28 -8.72
C GLY A 74 25.61 2.63 -9.56
N GLY A 75 24.38 2.47 -9.04
CA GLY A 75 23.15 2.86 -9.74
C GLY A 75 22.95 2.14 -11.07
N SER A 76 22.76 0.82 -11.03
CA SER A 76 22.49 0.03 -12.24
C SER A 76 21.00 -0.29 -12.37
N TYR A 77 20.58 -0.65 -13.57
CA TYR A 77 19.26 -1.22 -13.79
C TYR A 77 19.12 -2.52 -13.00
N ALA A 78 18.02 -2.63 -12.27
CA ALA A 78 17.69 -3.80 -11.49
C ALA A 78 16.57 -4.57 -12.18
N GLU A 79 16.75 -5.88 -12.31
CA GLU A 79 15.67 -6.76 -12.70
C GLU A 79 14.73 -6.93 -11.50
N THR A 80 13.60 -6.23 -11.55
CA THR A 80 12.59 -6.28 -10.50
C THR A 80 11.23 -6.70 -11.05
N GLU A 81 10.29 -6.91 -10.16
CA GLU A 81 8.87 -6.95 -10.50
C GLU A 81 8.42 -5.65 -11.20
N PHE A 82 7.21 -5.69 -11.78
CA PHE A 82 6.62 -4.54 -12.46
C PHE A 82 6.62 -3.31 -11.52
N PRO A 83 7.34 -2.22 -11.86
CA PRO A 83 7.73 -1.19 -10.89
C PRO A 83 6.62 -0.16 -10.65
N LEU A 84 5.36 -0.59 -10.67
CA LEU A 84 4.19 0.26 -10.44
C LEU A 84 4.21 0.88 -9.05
N TYR A 85 4.48 0.08 -8.03
CA TYR A 85 4.49 0.55 -6.65
C TYR A 85 5.54 1.66 -6.41
N PRO A 86 6.84 1.45 -6.70
CA PRO A 86 7.83 2.52 -6.51
C PRO A 86 7.57 3.75 -7.42
N ALA A 87 6.94 3.59 -8.59
CA ALA A 87 6.53 4.73 -9.41
C ALA A 87 5.39 5.53 -8.79
N LEU A 88 4.41 4.90 -8.15
CA LEU A 88 3.38 5.64 -7.39
C LEU A 88 4.00 6.40 -6.22
N VAL A 89 4.96 5.80 -5.52
CA VAL A 89 5.70 6.47 -4.45
C VAL A 89 6.50 7.66 -4.98
N SER A 90 7.14 7.54 -6.14
CA SER A 90 7.91 8.65 -6.74
C SER A 90 7.04 9.85 -7.11
N LEU A 91 5.78 9.62 -7.53
CA LEU A 91 4.80 10.68 -7.74
C LEU A 91 4.42 11.38 -6.43
N ILE A 92 4.32 10.64 -5.32
CA ILE A 92 4.11 11.24 -3.99
C ILE A 92 5.33 12.07 -3.58
N TYR A 93 6.55 11.55 -3.81
CA TYR A 93 7.79 12.27 -3.54
C TYR A 93 7.89 13.57 -4.34
N ARG A 94 7.34 13.62 -5.56
CA ARG A 94 7.29 14.85 -6.36
C ARG A 94 6.54 15.99 -5.68
N VAL A 95 5.54 15.67 -4.85
CA VAL A 95 4.70 16.66 -4.17
C VAL A 95 5.17 16.95 -2.75
N LEU A 96 5.58 15.91 -2.02
CA LEU A 96 5.85 15.98 -0.58
C LEU A 96 7.33 15.85 -0.19
N GLY A 97 8.20 15.52 -1.16
CA GLY A 97 9.60 15.16 -0.93
C GLY A 97 9.80 13.68 -0.59
N PRO A 98 11.06 13.19 -0.65
CA PRO A 98 11.37 11.80 -0.34
C PRO A 98 11.32 11.54 1.17
N HIS A 99 10.47 10.59 1.58
CA HIS A 99 10.40 10.12 2.98
C HIS A 99 9.72 8.74 3.03
N GLU A 100 10.26 7.81 3.82
CA GLU A 100 9.86 6.40 3.87
C GLU A 100 8.41 6.21 4.35
N ILE A 101 7.94 7.14 5.18
CA ILE A 101 6.55 7.19 5.66
C ILE A 101 5.54 7.15 4.51
N TYR A 102 5.86 7.73 3.34
CA TYR A 102 4.93 7.81 2.22
C TYR A 102 4.74 6.45 1.53
N ALA A 103 5.82 5.70 1.34
CA ALA A 103 5.75 4.33 0.83
C ALA A 103 4.90 3.47 1.79
N ARG A 104 5.23 3.50 3.09
CA ARG A 104 4.49 2.72 4.09
C ARG A 104 3.02 3.13 4.18
N GLY A 105 2.74 4.44 4.15
CA GLY A 105 1.39 4.98 4.12
C GLY A 105 0.60 4.50 2.90
N LEU A 106 1.23 4.48 1.72
CA LEU A 106 0.62 3.94 0.50
C LEU A 106 0.26 2.45 0.65
N SER A 107 1.13 1.65 1.27
CA SER A 107 0.83 0.24 1.58
C SER A 107 -0.33 0.08 2.55
N VAL A 108 -0.45 0.95 3.56
CA VAL A 108 -1.60 0.97 4.47
C VAL A 108 -2.89 1.29 3.70
N ILE A 109 -2.86 2.30 2.83
CA ILE A 109 -4.01 2.68 2.00
C ILE A 109 -4.45 1.49 1.11
N PHE A 110 -3.53 0.86 0.39
CA PHE A 110 -3.88 -0.31 -0.43
C PHE A 110 -4.39 -1.49 0.39
N SER A 111 -3.85 -1.71 1.58
CA SER A 111 -4.37 -2.74 2.49
C SER A 111 -5.81 -2.45 2.92
N LEU A 112 -6.18 -1.20 3.18
CA LEU A 112 -7.53 -0.81 3.55
C LEU A 112 -8.50 -0.89 2.36
N ILE A 113 -8.05 -0.49 1.17
CA ILE A 113 -8.81 -0.65 -0.07
C ILE A 113 -9.08 -2.14 -0.33
N GLY A 114 -8.07 -3.01 -0.17
CA GLY A 114 -8.25 -4.45 -0.31
C GLY A 114 -9.25 -5.02 0.70
N LEU A 115 -9.22 -4.56 1.94
CA LEU A 115 -10.19 -4.97 2.97
C LEU A 115 -11.62 -4.52 2.63
N TYR A 116 -11.78 -3.32 2.07
CA TYR A 116 -13.06 -2.81 1.59
C TYR A 116 -13.64 -3.69 0.48
N PHE A 117 -12.83 -4.05 -0.52
CA PHE A 117 -13.29 -4.94 -1.59
C PHE A 117 -13.61 -6.34 -1.09
N LEU A 118 -12.79 -6.91 -0.19
CA LEU A 118 -13.04 -8.22 0.39
C LEU A 118 -14.38 -8.27 1.14
N GLN A 119 -14.74 -7.20 1.85
CA GLN A 119 -16.04 -7.10 2.52
C GLN A 119 -17.20 -7.07 1.52
N ILE A 120 -17.05 -6.32 0.42
CA ILE A 120 -18.06 -6.25 -0.64
C ILE A 120 -18.24 -7.61 -1.31
N ASP A 121 -17.14 -8.28 -1.64
CA ASP A 121 -17.17 -9.60 -2.26
C ASP A 121 -17.88 -10.62 -1.34
N LEU A 122 -17.61 -10.56 -0.03
CA LEU A 122 -18.27 -11.40 0.95
C LEU A 122 -19.79 -11.15 1.00
N GLU A 123 -20.21 -9.88 1.02
CA GLU A 123 -21.63 -9.51 1.00
C GLU A 123 -22.32 -9.96 -0.29
N LEU A 124 -21.64 -9.84 -1.44
CA LEU A 124 -22.14 -10.31 -2.73
C LEU A 124 -22.32 -11.84 -2.75
N VAL A 125 -21.35 -12.59 -2.22
CA VAL A 125 -21.41 -14.05 -2.15
C VAL A 125 -22.55 -14.52 -1.24
N LEU A 126 -22.69 -13.92 -0.06
CA LEU A 126 -23.76 -14.25 0.89
C LEU A 126 -25.15 -13.96 0.31
N THR A 127 -25.31 -12.81 -0.36
CA THR A 127 -26.55 -12.45 -1.05
C THR A 127 -26.88 -13.45 -2.16
N THR A 128 -25.87 -13.89 -2.91
CA THR A 128 -26.03 -14.89 -3.97
C THR A 128 -26.52 -16.23 -3.42
N PHE A 129 -25.92 -16.72 -2.33
CA PHE A 129 -26.38 -17.96 -1.69
C PHE A 129 -27.81 -17.87 -1.18
N GLN A 130 -28.21 -16.74 -0.60
CA GLN A 130 -29.58 -16.49 -0.16
C GLN A 130 -30.58 -16.51 -1.33
N VAL A 131 -30.24 -15.86 -2.45
CA VAL A 131 -31.10 -15.84 -3.66
C VAL A 131 -31.21 -17.23 -4.29
N LEU A 132 -30.14 -18.01 -4.29
CA LEU A 132 -30.13 -19.38 -4.83
C LEU A 132 -30.78 -20.41 -3.89
N GLY A 133 -31.24 -20.00 -2.71
CA GLY A 133 -31.84 -20.91 -1.72
C GLY A 133 -30.87 -21.95 -1.17
N VAL A 134 -29.56 -21.70 -1.29
CA VAL A 134 -28.52 -22.56 -0.73
C VAL A 134 -28.32 -22.11 0.72
N CYS A 135 -28.87 -22.88 1.67
CA CYS A 135 -28.57 -22.66 3.08
C CYS A 135 -27.10 -23.00 3.35
N LEU A 136 -26.33 -22.01 3.79
CA LEU A 136 -25.06 -22.18 4.49
C LEU A 136 -25.30 -22.46 5.98
#